data_AF-A0A895ACP7-F1
#
_entry.id   AF-A0A895ACP7-F1
#
_cell.length_a   1.000
_cell.length_b   1.000
_cell.length_c   1.000
_cell.angle_alpha   90.00
_cell.angle_beta   90.00
_cell.angle_gamma   90.00
#
_symmetry.space_group_name_H-M   'P 1'
#
loop_
_entity.id
_entity.type
_entity.pdbx_description
1 polymer ?
#
loop_
_entity_poly.entity_id
_entity_poly.type
_entity_poly.pdbx_seq_one_letter_code
_entity_poly.pdbx_strand_id
1 'polypeptide(L)'
;MFTDEIQTPAETTADAVRAQYEATLADVIETVGSDAVAAHADIDADTIAALAAGDSPTLTVTEAADILAASDDYPPADTLQAELQDHVMLQMSSAVLDVDALARGLDGDHDAKPLQQKLEGRQPMTLAEYARIHRYVAAQNPY
;
A
#
# COMPACT_ATOMS: atom_id res chain seq x y z
N MET A 1 -3.88 -7.56 7.02
CA MET A 1 -4.07 -6.12 6.78
C MET A 1 -2.80 -5.51 6.18
N PHE A 2 -2.89 -4.37 5.50
CA PHE A 2 -1.75 -3.71 4.82
C PHE A 2 -0.63 -3.23 5.79
N THR A 3 -0.93 -3.22 7.09
CA THR A 3 -0.05 -2.88 8.21
C THR A 3 0.44 -4.12 8.98
N ASP A 4 0.10 -5.33 8.50
CA ASP A 4 0.56 -6.56 9.13
C ASP A 4 2.08 -6.65 9.07
N GLU A 5 2.65 -7.24 10.12
CA GLU A 5 4.08 -7.48 10.23
C GLU A 5 4.59 -8.41 9.11
N ILE A 6 5.64 -7.97 8.42
CA ILE A 6 6.35 -8.79 7.44
C ILE A 6 7.38 -9.63 8.19
N GLN A 7 7.09 -10.91 8.43
CA GLN A 7 7.90 -11.79 9.29
C GLN A 7 9.34 -12.01 8.82
N THR A 8 9.55 -12.17 7.50
CA THR A 8 10.88 -12.38 6.91
C THR A 8 11.16 -11.35 5.82
N PRO A 9 11.31 -10.06 6.20
CA PRO A 9 11.34 -8.97 5.24
C PRO A 9 12.57 -9.03 4.32
N ALA A 10 13.68 -9.57 4.82
CA ALA A 10 14.89 -9.82 4.01
C ALA A 10 14.68 -10.89 2.92
N GLU A 11 13.83 -11.88 3.17
CA GLU A 11 13.53 -12.99 2.25
C GLU A 11 12.29 -12.72 1.37
N THR A 12 11.48 -11.74 1.76
CA THR A 12 10.26 -11.35 1.03
C THR A 12 10.59 -10.27 -0.01
N THR A 13 10.09 -10.45 -1.24
CA THR A 13 10.21 -9.43 -2.30
C THR A 13 9.09 -8.39 -2.18
N ALA A 14 9.32 -7.18 -2.68
CA ALA A 14 8.28 -6.15 -2.70
C ALA A 14 7.05 -6.58 -3.52
N ASP A 15 7.25 -7.31 -4.62
CA ASP A 15 6.15 -7.84 -5.42
C ASP A 15 5.33 -8.89 -4.66
N ALA A 16 5.95 -9.70 -3.80
CA ALA A 16 5.24 -10.65 -2.94
C ALA A 16 4.42 -9.94 -1.84
N VAL A 17 4.90 -8.81 -1.34
CA VAL A 17 4.12 -7.96 -0.41
C VAL A 17 2.94 -7.33 -1.15
N ARG A 18 3.17 -6.78 -2.36
CA ARG A 18 2.10 -6.21 -3.19
C ARG A 18 1.03 -7.26 -3.52
N ALA A 19 1.42 -8.48 -3.87
CA ALA A 19 0.49 -9.56 -4.17
C ALA A 19 -0.41 -9.92 -2.97
N GLN A 20 0.09 -9.81 -1.73
CA GLN A 20 -0.73 -10.01 -0.52
C GLN A 20 -1.78 -8.91 -0.36
N TYR A 21 -1.41 -7.67 -0.69
CA TYR A 21 -2.35 -6.54 -0.70
C TYR A 21 -3.41 -6.73 -1.77
N GLU A 22 -3.01 -7.04 -2.99
CA GLU A 22 -3.91 -7.31 -4.12
C GLU A 22 -4.86 -8.48 -3.82
N ALA A 23 -4.40 -9.54 -3.15
CA ALA A 23 -5.27 -10.63 -2.70
C ALA A 23 -6.32 -10.16 -1.68
N THR A 24 -5.93 -9.32 -0.72
CA THR A 24 -6.89 -8.73 0.25
C THR A 24 -7.94 -7.87 -0.46
N LEU A 25 -7.54 -7.10 -1.47
CA LEU A 25 -8.45 -6.29 -2.29
C LEU A 25 -9.39 -7.17 -3.12
N ALA A 26 -8.87 -8.26 -3.71
CA ALA A 26 -9.67 -9.22 -4.46
C ALA A 26 -10.73 -9.90 -3.58
N ASP A 27 -10.38 -10.27 -2.34
CA ASP A 27 -11.33 -10.83 -1.37
C ASP A 27 -12.48 -9.87 -1.06
N VAL A 28 -12.19 -8.56 -0.92
CA VAL A 28 -13.22 -7.53 -0.74
C VAL A 28 -14.09 -7.38 -1.98
N ILE A 29 -13.47 -7.39 -3.17
CA ILE A 29 -14.22 -7.34 -4.45
C ILE A 29 -15.13 -8.56 -4.62
N GLU A 30 -14.68 -9.76 -4.25
CA GLU A 30 -15.50 -10.96 -4.28
C GLU A 30 -16.70 -10.86 -3.33
N THR A 31 -16.48 -10.31 -2.14
CA THR A 31 -17.49 -10.19 -1.09
C THR A 31 -18.55 -9.13 -1.41
N VAL A 32 -18.12 -7.94 -1.85
CA VAL A 32 -18.99 -6.78 -2.11
C VAL A 32 -19.56 -6.82 -3.54
N GLY A 33 -18.81 -7.36 -4.49
CA GLY A 33 -19.13 -7.42 -5.92
C GLY A 33 -18.46 -6.29 -6.72
N SER A 34 -17.87 -6.64 -7.87
CA SER A 34 -17.08 -5.73 -8.72
C SER A 34 -17.81 -4.44 -9.12
N ASP A 35 -19.08 -4.52 -9.53
CA ASP A 35 -19.86 -3.35 -9.95
C ASP A 35 -20.11 -2.38 -8.78
N ALA A 36 -20.35 -2.91 -7.58
CA ALA A 36 -20.58 -2.11 -6.38
C ALA A 36 -19.28 -1.42 -5.92
N VAL A 37 -18.15 -2.14 -5.95
CA VAL A 37 -16.84 -1.57 -5.64
C VAL A 37 -16.44 -0.50 -6.64
N ALA A 38 -16.58 -0.75 -7.95
CA ALA A 38 -16.24 0.23 -8.99
C ALA A 38 -17.06 1.52 -8.83
N ALA A 39 -18.36 1.40 -8.53
CA ALA A 39 -19.23 2.55 -8.29
C ALA A 39 -18.91 3.29 -6.98
N HIS A 40 -18.46 2.59 -5.94
CA HIS A 40 -18.09 3.18 -4.66
C HIS A 40 -16.75 3.94 -4.75
N ALA A 41 -15.73 3.29 -5.32
CA ALA A 41 -14.36 3.77 -5.34
C ALA A 41 -14.05 4.77 -6.47
N ASP A 42 -14.99 4.97 -7.40
CA ASP A 42 -14.77 5.77 -8.63
C ASP A 42 -13.55 5.26 -9.44
N ILE A 43 -13.40 3.93 -9.49
CA ILE A 43 -12.32 3.23 -10.21
C ILE A 43 -12.88 2.59 -11.47
N ASP A 44 -12.09 2.61 -12.54
CA ASP A 44 -12.44 1.96 -13.81
C ASP A 44 -12.78 0.46 -13.62
N ALA A 45 -13.87 0.03 -14.24
CA ALA A 45 -14.37 -1.33 -14.10
C ALA A 45 -13.38 -2.39 -14.63
N ASP A 46 -12.57 -2.07 -15.65
CA ASP A 46 -11.54 -2.98 -16.16
C ASP A 46 -10.42 -3.17 -15.14
N THR A 47 -10.08 -2.14 -14.37
CA THR A 47 -9.11 -2.22 -13.25
C THR A 47 -9.62 -3.11 -12.14
N ILE A 48 -10.88 -2.95 -11.71
CA ILE A 48 -11.51 -3.81 -10.70
C ILE A 48 -11.61 -5.25 -11.19
N ALA A 49 -11.97 -5.47 -12.46
CA ALA A 49 -12.06 -6.79 -13.06
C ALA A 49 -10.69 -7.48 -13.15
N ALA A 50 -9.64 -6.75 -13.53
CA ALA A 50 -8.27 -7.27 -13.55
C ALA A 50 -7.81 -7.68 -12.15
N LEU A 51 -8.06 -6.83 -11.14
CA LEU A 51 -7.72 -7.16 -9.75
C LEU A 51 -8.47 -8.39 -9.24
N ALA A 52 -9.77 -8.49 -9.54
CA ALA A 52 -10.59 -9.67 -9.19
C ALA A 52 -10.13 -10.95 -9.91
N ALA A 53 -9.53 -10.82 -11.10
CA ALA A 53 -8.94 -11.94 -11.83
C ALA A 53 -7.54 -12.35 -11.30
N GLY A 54 -7.00 -11.61 -10.32
CA GLY A 54 -5.67 -11.84 -9.75
C GLY A 54 -4.54 -11.21 -10.56
N ASP A 55 -4.84 -10.29 -11.47
CA ASP A 55 -3.83 -9.47 -12.13
C ASP A 55 -3.36 -8.33 -11.21
N SER A 56 -2.23 -7.70 -11.57
CA SER A 56 -1.65 -6.57 -10.81
C SER A 56 -1.76 -5.25 -11.57
N PRO A 57 -2.96 -4.63 -11.67
CA PRO A 57 -3.10 -3.31 -12.28
C PRO A 57 -2.35 -2.24 -11.45
N THR A 58 -2.07 -1.09 -12.08
CA THR A 58 -1.48 0.03 -11.33
C THR A 58 -2.56 0.69 -10.48
N LEU A 59 -2.35 0.67 -9.16
CA LEU A 59 -3.23 1.28 -8.18
C LEU A 59 -2.45 2.24 -7.27
N THR A 60 -3.12 3.28 -6.81
CA THR A 60 -2.67 4.14 -5.71
C THR A 60 -3.08 3.56 -4.35
N VAL A 61 -2.40 4.02 -3.30
CA VAL A 61 -2.78 3.71 -1.90
C VAL A 61 -4.21 4.20 -1.61
N THR A 62 -4.59 5.35 -2.17
CA THR A 62 -5.95 5.90 -2.04
C THR A 62 -6.98 4.98 -2.70
N GLU A 63 -6.77 4.59 -3.96
CA GLU A 63 -7.67 3.67 -4.66
C GLU A 63 -7.78 2.31 -3.95
N ALA A 64 -6.67 1.78 -3.43
CA ALA A 64 -6.70 0.56 -2.62
C ALA A 64 -7.52 0.75 -1.33
N ALA A 65 -7.41 1.90 -0.67
CA ALA A 65 -8.21 2.23 0.51
C ALA A 65 -9.69 2.41 0.18
N ASP A 66 -10.03 3.00 -0.97
CA ASP A 66 -11.40 3.12 -1.47
C ASP A 66 -12.04 1.76 -1.76
N ILE A 67 -11.27 0.81 -2.30
CA ILE A 67 -11.74 -0.58 -2.47
C ILE A 67 -12.05 -1.23 -1.12
N LEU A 68 -11.15 -1.11 -0.14
CA LEU A 68 -11.38 -1.67 1.20
C LEU A 68 -12.60 -1.06 1.87
N ALA A 69 -12.77 0.26 1.77
CA ALA A 69 -13.87 1.02 2.36
C ALA A 69 -15.25 0.70 1.75
N ALA A 70 -15.31 -0.02 0.63
CA ALA A 70 -16.56 -0.53 0.08
C ALA A 70 -17.18 -1.64 0.95
N SER A 71 -16.41 -2.26 1.86
CA SER A 71 -16.91 -3.20 2.87
C SER A 71 -17.04 -2.51 4.23
N ASP A 72 -18.15 -2.79 4.93
CA ASP A 72 -18.40 -2.33 6.29
C ASP A 72 -17.39 -2.89 7.33
N ASP A 73 -16.57 -3.86 6.95
CA ASP A 73 -15.51 -4.42 7.79
C ASP A 73 -14.30 -3.48 7.93
N TYR A 74 -14.17 -2.47 7.06
CA TYR A 74 -13.04 -1.57 7.02
C TYR A 74 -13.45 -0.12 7.35
N PRO A 75 -12.51 0.68 7.92
CA PRO A 75 -12.72 2.11 8.08
C PRO A 75 -12.88 2.84 6.73
N PRO A 76 -13.37 4.09 6.75
CA PRO A 76 -13.37 4.95 5.57
C PRO A 76 -11.98 5.10 4.94
N ALA A 77 -11.94 5.31 3.62
CA ALA A 77 -10.71 5.30 2.83
C ALA A 77 -9.67 6.35 3.28
N ASP A 78 -10.11 7.54 3.67
CA ASP A 78 -9.24 8.60 4.19
C ASP A 78 -8.57 8.21 5.51
N THR A 79 -9.31 7.50 6.37
CA THR A 79 -8.81 6.95 7.63
C THR A 79 -7.80 5.85 7.37
N LEU A 80 -8.13 4.90 6.49
CA LEU A 80 -7.20 3.84 6.06
C LEU A 80 -5.91 4.43 5.48
N GLN A 81 -6.00 5.36 4.54
CA GLN A 81 -4.83 5.99 3.93
C GLN A 81 -3.93 6.65 4.98
N ALA A 82 -4.52 7.39 5.93
CA ALA A 82 -3.77 8.01 7.03
C ALA A 82 -3.09 6.95 7.91
N GLU A 83 -3.78 5.87 8.26
CA GLU A 83 -3.21 4.76 9.04
C GLU A 83 -2.02 4.10 8.33
N LEU A 84 -2.10 3.89 7.01
CA LEU A 84 -1.00 3.31 6.23
C LEU A 84 0.23 4.22 6.21
N GLN A 85 0.03 5.52 6.04
CA GLN A 85 1.10 6.52 6.05
C GLN A 85 1.74 6.64 7.43
N ASP A 86 0.91 6.73 8.47
CA ASP A 86 1.36 6.79 9.86
C ASP A 86 2.13 5.53 10.26
N HIS A 87 1.63 4.35 9.87
CA HIS A 87 2.29 3.07 10.14
C HIS A 87 3.72 3.05 9.60
N VAL A 88 3.92 3.40 8.33
CA VAL A 88 5.26 3.44 7.73
C VAL A 88 6.14 4.47 8.42
N MET A 89 5.64 5.68 8.72
CA MET A 89 6.40 6.70 9.43
C MET A 89 6.81 6.25 10.85
N LEU A 90 5.93 5.54 11.55
CA LEU A 90 6.23 4.94 12.85
C LEU A 90 7.32 3.86 12.73
N GLN A 91 7.22 2.97 11.73
CA GLN A 91 8.24 1.95 11.48
C GLN A 91 9.60 2.58 11.10
N MET A 92 9.61 3.65 10.31
CA MET A 92 10.82 4.41 10.01
C MET A 92 11.45 5.00 11.28
N SER A 93 10.63 5.57 12.17
CA SER A 93 11.09 6.09 13.45
C SER A 93 11.71 5.00 14.32
N SER A 94 11.07 3.83 14.42
CA SER A 94 11.58 2.65 15.14
C SER A 94 12.91 2.13 14.58
N ALA A 95 13.04 2.10 13.25
CA ALA A 95 14.26 1.70 12.55
C ALA A 95 15.34 2.80 12.54
N VAL A 96 15.05 4.00 13.08
CA VAL A 96 15.94 5.18 13.04
C VAL A 96 16.34 5.52 11.59
N LEU A 97 15.37 5.41 10.68
CA LEU A 97 15.54 5.63 9.25
C LEU A 97 14.98 7.01 8.85
N ASP A 98 15.82 7.86 8.29
CA ASP A 98 15.38 9.11 7.66
C ASP A 98 14.99 8.91 6.18
N VAL A 99 14.30 9.91 5.60
CA VAL A 99 13.81 9.82 4.22
C VAL A 99 14.95 9.75 3.20
N ASP A 100 16.10 10.39 3.47
CA ASP A 100 17.27 10.34 2.59
C ASP A 100 17.91 8.94 2.57
N ALA A 101 17.96 8.25 3.72
CA ALA A 101 18.42 6.88 3.86
C ALA A 101 17.43 5.90 3.21
N LEU A 102 16.12 6.11 3.38
CA LEU A 102 15.09 5.35 2.69
C LEU A 102 15.22 5.49 1.16
N ALA A 103 15.31 6.71 0.66
CA ALA A 103 15.46 7.00 -0.77
C ALA A 103 16.69 6.34 -1.38
N ARG A 104 17.84 6.40 -0.69
CA ARG A 104 19.08 5.70 -1.10
C ARG A 104 18.96 4.18 -1.07
N GLY A 105 18.14 3.65 -0.16
CA GLY A 105 17.92 2.22 -0.01
C GLY A 105 16.97 1.60 -1.05
N LEU A 106 16.06 2.40 -1.60
CA LEU A 106 15.08 2.00 -2.63
C LEU A 106 15.67 2.06 -4.05
N ASP A 107 16.86 1.46 -4.22
CA ASP A 107 17.61 1.37 -5.49
C ASP A 107 17.95 2.71 -6.16
N GLY A 108 17.76 3.84 -5.47
CA GLY A 108 18.08 5.18 -5.97
C GLY A 108 17.07 5.78 -6.95
N ASP A 109 15.93 5.12 -7.19
CA ASP A 109 14.88 5.58 -8.10
C ASP A 109 14.05 6.77 -7.55
N HIS A 110 14.30 7.16 -6.29
CA HIS A 110 13.48 8.13 -5.58
C HIS A 110 14.31 9.31 -5.09
N ASP A 111 13.89 10.52 -5.45
CA ASP A 111 14.33 11.73 -4.76
C ASP A 111 13.68 11.79 -3.38
N ALA A 112 14.44 12.20 -2.35
CA ALA A 112 13.96 12.25 -0.98
C ALA A 112 12.75 13.18 -0.77
N LYS A 113 12.69 14.30 -1.49
CA LYS A 113 11.58 15.27 -1.36
C LYS A 113 10.24 14.73 -1.89
N PRO A 114 10.14 14.22 -3.13
CA PRO A 114 8.93 13.53 -3.60
C PRO A 114 8.53 12.37 -2.68
N LEU A 115 9.49 11.58 -2.22
CA LEU A 115 9.21 10.48 -1.29
C LEU A 115 8.61 10.99 0.03
N GLN A 116 9.16 12.04 0.62
CA GLN A 116 8.59 12.69 1.80
C GLN A 116 7.17 13.19 1.54
N GLN A 117 6.92 13.83 0.40
CA GLN A 117 5.58 14.32 0.06
C GLN A 117 4.56 13.19 -0.07
N LYS A 118 4.95 12.03 -0.60
CA LYS A 118 4.09 10.84 -0.65
C LYS A 118 3.79 10.29 0.74
N LEU A 119 4.81 10.19 1.61
CA LEU A 119 4.64 9.75 3.00
C LEU A 119 3.76 10.69 3.82
N GLU A 120 3.81 11.99 3.55
CA GLU A 120 2.95 13.02 4.17
C GLU A 120 1.57 13.14 3.51
N GLY A 121 1.22 12.28 2.54
CA GLY A 121 -0.05 12.33 1.81
C GLY A 121 -0.24 13.55 0.91
N ARG A 122 0.83 14.30 0.62
CA ARG A 122 0.83 15.49 -0.26
C ARG A 122 0.98 15.14 -1.74
N GLN A 123 1.34 13.91 -2.05
CA GLN A 123 1.38 13.36 -3.40
C GLN A 123 0.84 11.93 -3.42
N PRO A 124 0.21 11.49 -4.52
CA PRO A 124 -0.22 10.11 -4.66
C PRO A 124 0.97 9.14 -4.58
N MET A 125 0.80 8.07 -3.82
CA MET A 125 1.72 6.94 -3.75
C MET A 125 1.07 5.73 -4.41
N THR A 126 1.81 5.02 -5.25
CA THR A 126 1.30 3.75 -5.81
C THR A 126 1.36 2.65 -4.75
N LEU A 127 0.47 1.65 -4.87
CA LEU A 127 0.48 0.48 -4.01
C LEU A 127 1.80 -0.30 -4.13
N ALA A 128 2.40 -0.32 -5.33
CA ALA A 128 3.70 -0.92 -5.56
C ALA A 128 4.83 -0.17 -4.82
N GLU A 129 4.81 1.18 -4.82
CA GLU A 129 5.76 1.97 -4.04
C GLU A 129 5.56 1.75 -2.53
N TYR A 130 4.32 1.73 -2.06
CA TYR A 130 4.01 1.45 -0.66
C TYR A 130 4.55 0.08 -0.23
N ALA A 131 4.30 -0.98 -1.01
CA ALA A 131 4.82 -2.32 -0.73
C ALA A 131 6.35 -2.36 -0.67
N ARG A 132 7.04 -1.64 -1.58
CA ARG A 132 8.50 -1.51 -1.57
C ARG A 132 9.00 -0.80 -0.31
N ILE A 133 8.39 0.33 0.04
CA ILE A 133 8.75 1.11 1.22
C ILE A 133 8.52 0.29 2.49
N HIS A 134 7.32 -0.26 2.68
CA HIS A 134 6.97 -1.03 3.87
C HIS A 134 7.92 -2.22 4.05
N ARG A 135 8.17 -3.00 2.99
CA ARG A 135 9.14 -4.10 3.01
C ARG A 135 10.56 -3.64 3.36
N TYR A 136 11.02 -2.53 2.77
CA TYR A 136 12.36 -2.02 3.04
C TYR A 136 12.50 -1.58 4.50
N VAL A 137 11.55 -0.79 5.01
CA VAL A 137 11.55 -0.31 6.39
C VAL A 137 11.49 -1.48 7.37
N ALA A 138 10.63 -2.47 7.12
CA ALA A 138 10.56 -3.70 7.93
C ALA A 138 11.91 -4.44 7.95
N ALA A 139 12.65 -4.48 6.83
CA ALA A 139 13.97 -5.09 6.77
C ALA A 139 15.06 -4.29 7.52
N GLN A 140 14.84 -3.00 7.78
CA GLN A 140 15.75 -2.16 8.58
C GLN A 140 15.41 -2.17 10.06
N ASN A 141 14.21 -2.61 10.45
CA ASN A 141 13.81 -2.69 11.85
C ASN A 141 14.28 -4.05 12.44
N PRO A 142 15.22 -4.06 13.41
CA PRO A 142 15.74 -5.30 13.97
C PRO A 142 14.84 -5.95 15.05
N TYR A 143 13.65 -5.39 15.31
CA TYR A 143 12.73 -5.81 16.38
C TYR A 143 11.28 -5.87 15.93
#